data_AF-A0A970NKZ5-F1
#
_entry.id   AF-A0A970NKZ5-F1
#
_cell.length_a   1.000
_cell.length_b   1.000
_cell.length_c   1.000
_cell.angle_alpha   90.00
_cell.angle_beta   90.00
_cell.angle_gamma   90.00
#
_symmetry.space_group_name_H-M   'P 1'
#
loop_
_entity.id
_entity.type
_entity.pdbx_description
1 polymer ?
#
loop_
_entity_poly.entity_id
_entity_poly.type
_entity_poly.pdbx_seq_one_letter_code
_entity_poly.pdbx_strand_id
1 'polypeptide(L)'
;MSQTVHCRARSSHPPSILRRAVLGVALISLLAATSEGQILLPRPDADNTLQVFVLDPGLRAPDLDLEAKVARARELKRRIDPGGLYVRLGVALPYREGGTEVYEAAQRARLPLALLGGPTTHHTHDWLDPSTIARDLRNAQWLADGSLGAGSERERLWACPSIYAAPVTEARRAAADSMATRVTEIASAYPGVLRLLAGPMEHCLSTMGYPDSMADYSPWSVAQFRDWLTHRGPYGPGGELSGQGWEGGAAFADDPAPDTVAGGNVSLNERFGTRFGSWDLACHDPASGEAVLEGMDLLPPPGSAGFDAPRDDDAPPAFSAAWSEFREILVRDWAEEHLARLRAACPSDITLGAVVHLPPDQRWREIAASAAMPRKGDLVLLDGSVADILDFVGRAPVEGPWGAIVDVPYDPESGETAVDWLAPLVALGARVLVIRAWEESAGGYAALASSRLEPTLAAWLESIDDRPFGSDPTVAFSPPPVRDVSTETRAEGNRVTWSTHPFEGVAVPWQEWAPFAGYAVSRTHPEPLLLGTTQGASFLDPNPPPGAQYAVRALLR
;
A
#
# COMPACT_ATOMS: atom_id res chain seq x y z
N MET A 1 26.28 -32.37 -63.19
CA MET A 1 24.93 -32.09 -63.74
C MET A 1 24.78 -30.57 -63.76
N SER A 2 25.39 -29.86 -64.71
CA SER A 2 24.95 -29.60 -66.10
C SER A 2 23.54 -29.02 -66.18
N GLN A 3 23.42 -27.70 -66.38
CA GLN A 3 23.13 -27.14 -67.71
C GLN A 3 23.22 -25.61 -67.70
N THR A 4 24.08 -25.09 -68.58
CA THR A 4 24.11 -23.72 -69.07
C THR A 4 23.33 -23.71 -70.39
N VAL A 5 22.49 -22.70 -70.65
CA VAL A 5 22.15 -22.31 -72.03
C VAL A 5 22.10 -20.78 -72.16
N HIS A 6 22.93 -20.30 -73.08
CA HIS A 6 23.07 -18.93 -73.58
C HIS A 6 22.12 -18.62 -74.73
N CYS A 7 21.94 -17.31 -74.99
CA CYS A 7 21.86 -16.58 -76.30
C CYS A 7 20.71 -15.54 -76.27
N ARG A 8 20.74 -14.33 -76.87
CA ARG A 8 21.63 -13.51 -77.74
C ARG A 8 21.00 -12.09 -77.69
N ALA A 9 21.68 -10.99 -77.38
CA ALA A 9 22.46 -10.07 -78.24
C ALA A 9 21.75 -9.43 -79.47
N ARG A 10 21.46 -8.11 -79.41
CA ARG A 10 21.99 -7.00 -80.26
C ARG A 10 21.08 -5.75 -80.26
N SER A 11 21.59 -4.61 -79.77
CA SER A 11 22.03 -3.38 -80.49
C SER A 11 20.91 -2.34 -80.64
N SER A 12 21.04 -1.05 -80.28
CA SER A 12 22.10 -0.09 -80.66
C SER A 12 22.22 1.14 -79.72
N HIS A 13 23.40 1.77 -79.79
CA HIS A 13 24.15 2.72 -78.94
C HIS A 13 23.70 4.23 -78.80
N PRO A 14 24.39 5.06 -77.98
CA PRO A 14 23.89 6.15 -77.08
C PRO A 14 24.23 7.57 -77.62
N PRO A 15 24.43 8.68 -76.83
CA PRO A 15 24.06 9.05 -75.45
C PRO A 15 23.31 10.41 -75.33
N SER A 16 22.84 10.76 -74.13
CA SER A 16 23.15 12.02 -73.41
C SER A 16 21.98 12.54 -72.54
N ILE A 17 22.26 12.59 -71.23
CA ILE A 17 22.04 13.74 -70.34
C ILE A 17 20.63 13.95 -69.72
N LEU A 18 20.66 13.92 -68.37
CA LEU A 18 19.77 14.61 -67.41
C LEU A 18 18.28 14.28 -67.43
N ARG A 19 17.87 13.43 -66.48
CA ARG A 19 16.81 13.63 -65.47
C ARG A 19 16.18 12.28 -65.11
N ARG A 20 16.02 12.05 -63.80
CA ARG A 20 15.29 10.93 -63.15
C ARG A 20 16.08 9.62 -63.00
N ALA A 21 16.88 9.53 -61.93
CA ALA A 21 16.98 8.34 -61.07
C ALA A 21 18.00 8.56 -59.93
N VAL A 22 17.94 9.72 -59.25
CA VAL A 22 18.60 9.93 -57.94
C VAL A 22 17.56 9.83 -56.80
N LEU A 23 16.39 9.26 -57.10
CA LEU A 23 15.29 9.08 -56.13
C LEU A 23 15.44 7.82 -55.24
N GLY A 24 16.67 7.31 -55.08
CA GLY A 24 16.92 6.00 -54.48
C GLY A 24 17.82 5.96 -53.25
N VAL A 25 18.38 7.09 -52.78
CA VAL A 25 19.41 7.05 -51.68
C VAL A 25 19.20 8.08 -50.57
N ALA A 26 18.27 9.05 -50.69
CA ALA A 26 18.02 10.02 -49.60
C ALA A 26 16.75 9.76 -48.77
N LEU A 27 15.90 8.80 -49.17
CA LEU A 27 14.69 8.42 -48.40
C LEU A 27 14.94 7.23 -47.45
N ILE A 28 16.12 6.61 -47.51
CA ILE A 28 16.48 5.46 -46.66
C ILE A 28 17.14 5.92 -45.35
N SER A 29 17.65 7.16 -45.26
CA SER A 29 18.19 7.72 -44.01
C SER A 29 17.14 8.42 -43.12
N LEU A 30 15.89 8.56 -43.58
CA LEU A 30 14.76 9.00 -42.74
C LEU A 30 13.81 7.85 -42.33
N LEU A 31 14.09 6.63 -42.80
CA LEU A 31 13.41 5.39 -42.39
C LEU A 31 14.35 4.41 -41.65
N ALA A 32 15.65 4.70 -41.54
CA ALA A 32 16.63 3.91 -40.81
C ALA A 32 16.86 4.38 -39.36
N ALA A 33 15.78 4.63 -38.62
CA ALA A 33 15.82 4.78 -37.16
C ALA A 33 14.62 4.12 -36.46
N THR A 34 14.00 3.12 -37.08
CA THR A 34 13.14 2.15 -36.38
C THR A 34 13.29 0.80 -37.04
N SER A 35 14.07 -0.10 -36.45
CA SER A 35 13.81 -1.55 -36.38
C SER A 35 15.08 -2.34 -36.07
N GLU A 36 15.49 -2.32 -34.81
CA GLU A 36 15.93 -3.51 -34.06
C GLU A 36 16.01 -3.08 -32.57
N GLY A 37 14.99 -3.44 -31.78
CA GLY A 37 15.10 -3.46 -30.31
C GLY A 37 14.57 -2.27 -29.48
N GLN A 38 14.08 -1.17 -30.06
CA GLN A 38 13.53 -0.06 -29.24
C GLN A 38 12.08 -0.31 -28.82
N ILE A 39 11.84 -0.37 -27.51
CA ILE A 39 10.52 -0.62 -26.90
C ILE A 39 9.83 0.74 -26.68
N LEU A 40 8.55 0.86 -27.00
CA LEU A 40 7.80 2.08 -26.67
C LEU A 40 7.67 2.20 -25.16
N LEU A 41 7.88 3.41 -24.65
CA LEU A 41 7.66 3.72 -23.26
C LEU A 41 6.20 3.41 -22.87
N PRO A 42 5.94 2.51 -21.89
CA PRO A 42 4.59 2.15 -21.48
C PRO A 42 3.89 3.32 -20.79
N ARG A 43 2.56 3.34 -20.73
CA ARG A 43 1.87 4.37 -19.94
C ARG A 43 2.16 4.17 -18.44
N PRO A 44 2.47 5.23 -17.66
CA PRO A 44 2.54 5.12 -16.21
C PRO A 44 1.21 4.67 -15.60
N ASP A 45 1.25 3.61 -14.80
CA ASP A 45 0.15 3.03 -14.05
C ASP A 45 0.63 2.52 -12.67
N ALA A 46 -0.27 1.88 -11.92
CA ALA A 46 0.04 1.36 -10.59
C ALA A 46 1.10 0.23 -10.62
N ASP A 47 1.24 -0.48 -11.74
CA ASP A 47 2.15 -1.61 -11.86
C ASP A 47 3.56 -1.16 -12.21
N ASN A 48 3.75 -0.03 -12.88
CA ASN A 48 5.07 0.42 -13.34
C ASN A 48 5.54 1.77 -12.75
N THR A 49 4.81 2.32 -11.79
CA THR A 49 5.16 3.58 -11.10
C THR A 49 5.55 3.30 -9.64
N LEU A 50 6.69 3.84 -9.19
CA LEU A 50 7.05 3.89 -7.78
C LEU A 50 6.33 5.06 -7.11
N GLN A 51 5.57 4.78 -6.05
CA GLN A 51 4.98 5.82 -5.22
C GLN A 51 5.79 6.00 -3.95
N VAL A 52 6.26 7.22 -3.70
CA VAL A 52 7.04 7.56 -2.50
C VAL A 52 6.27 8.60 -1.72
N PHE A 53 5.90 8.26 -0.49
CA PHE A 53 5.21 9.14 0.43
C PHE A 53 6.10 9.45 1.61
N VAL A 54 6.19 10.73 1.94
CA VAL A 54 6.98 11.21 3.07
C VAL A 54 6.02 11.65 4.17
N LEU A 55 6.18 11.14 5.39
CA LEU A 55 5.36 11.57 6.52
C LEU A 55 5.73 13.01 6.93
N ASP A 56 4.92 14.01 6.58
CA ASP A 56 5.17 15.42 6.95
C ASP A 56 4.16 15.93 8.01
N PRO A 57 4.59 16.05 9.27
CA PRO A 57 3.73 16.52 10.34
C PRO A 57 3.59 18.05 10.37
N GLY A 58 4.48 18.79 9.71
CA GLY A 58 4.35 20.24 9.53
C GLY A 58 3.07 20.58 8.78
N LEU A 59 2.70 19.79 7.77
CA LEU A 59 1.45 19.95 7.04
C LEU A 59 0.21 19.73 7.92
N ARG A 60 0.34 18.95 9.00
CA ARG A 60 -0.72 18.64 9.99
C ARG A 60 -0.78 19.65 11.15
N ALA A 61 0.19 20.57 11.25
CA ALA A 61 0.30 21.52 12.34
C ALA A 61 -0.98 22.41 12.41
N PRO A 62 -1.71 22.42 13.55
CA PRO A 62 -3.02 23.07 13.66
C PRO A 62 -2.94 24.60 13.65
N ASP A 63 -1.77 25.15 13.95
CA ASP A 63 -1.46 26.58 13.97
C ASP A 63 -1.12 27.14 12.58
N LEU A 64 -0.84 26.29 11.60
CA LEU A 64 -0.64 26.74 10.22
C LEU A 64 -1.98 26.98 9.53
N ASP A 65 -2.14 28.18 8.99
CA ASP A 65 -3.24 28.50 8.09
C ASP A 65 -3.12 27.77 6.74
N LEU A 66 -4.17 27.87 5.92
CA LEU A 66 -4.22 27.21 4.61
C LEU A 66 -3.08 27.64 3.68
N GLU A 67 -2.70 28.92 3.66
CA GLU A 67 -1.66 29.41 2.76
C GLU A 67 -0.26 28.96 3.20
N ALA A 68 -0.01 28.90 4.50
CA ALA A 68 1.21 28.31 5.06
C ALA A 68 1.31 26.81 4.73
N LYS A 69 0.19 26.06 4.83
CA LYS A 69 0.14 24.65 4.41
C LYS A 69 0.42 24.50 2.91
N VAL A 70 -0.17 25.35 2.05
CA VAL A 70 0.10 25.37 0.60
C VAL A 70 1.58 25.65 0.33
N ALA A 71 2.17 26.62 1.02
CA ALA A 71 3.59 26.95 0.88
C ALA A 71 4.49 25.77 1.25
N ARG A 72 4.21 25.10 2.37
CA ARG A 72 4.92 23.89 2.81
C ARG A 72 4.80 22.75 1.81
N ALA A 73 3.59 22.46 1.33
CA ALA A 73 3.36 21.43 0.32
C ALA A 73 4.14 21.69 -0.98
N ARG A 74 4.17 22.95 -1.45
CA ARG A 74 4.98 23.36 -2.62
C ARG A 74 6.48 23.26 -2.35
N GLU A 75 6.91 23.57 -1.13
CA GLU A 75 8.31 23.43 -0.75
C GLU A 75 8.76 21.96 -0.77
N LEU A 76 8.01 21.06 -0.15
CA LEU A 76 8.27 19.61 -0.16
C LEU A 76 8.34 19.08 -1.59
N LYS A 77 7.36 19.43 -2.41
CA LYS A 77 7.34 19.08 -3.82
C LYS A 77 8.61 19.56 -4.52
N ARG A 78 8.99 20.83 -4.41
CA ARG A 78 10.22 21.34 -5.07
C ARG A 78 11.52 20.69 -4.58
N ARG A 79 11.56 20.19 -3.34
CA ARG A 79 12.79 19.64 -2.74
C ARG A 79 13.03 18.18 -3.13
N ILE A 80 11.97 17.42 -3.42
CA ILE A 80 12.05 15.96 -3.53
C ILE A 80 11.34 15.43 -4.80
N ASP A 81 10.52 16.22 -5.50
CA ASP A 81 9.78 15.79 -6.70
C ASP A 81 10.74 15.69 -7.89
N PRO A 82 11.02 14.48 -8.40
CA PRO A 82 11.95 14.29 -9.49
C PRO A 82 11.39 14.78 -10.85
N GLY A 83 10.08 15.07 -10.95
CA GLY A 83 9.44 15.74 -12.09
C GLY A 83 9.05 14.83 -13.27
N GLY A 84 9.21 13.52 -13.15
CA GLY A 84 9.09 12.55 -14.23
C GLY A 84 7.90 11.61 -14.10
N LEU A 85 7.95 10.56 -14.91
CA LEU A 85 6.75 9.81 -15.29
C LEU A 85 6.47 8.63 -14.36
N TYR A 86 7.51 8.01 -13.80
CA TYR A 86 7.40 6.73 -13.08
C TYR A 86 7.80 6.80 -11.62
N VAL A 87 8.19 7.96 -11.11
CA VAL A 87 8.20 8.21 -9.67
C VAL A 87 7.13 9.23 -9.34
N ARG A 88 6.33 8.95 -8.32
CA ARG A 88 5.36 9.89 -7.78
C ARG A 88 5.69 10.17 -6.33
N LEU A 89 6.07 11.41 -6.05
CA LEU A 89 6.17 11.90 -4.70
C LEU A 89 4.79 12.29 -4.17
N GLY A 90 4.50 11.90 -2.93
CA GLY A 90 3.38 12.39 -2.15
C GLY A 90 3.76 12.61 -0.69
N VAL A 91 2.77 12.99 0.10
CA VAL A 91 2.90 13.12 1.55
C VAL A 91 2.01 12.10 2.24
N ALA A 92 2.56 11.38 3.19
CA ALA A 92 1.80 10.54 4.09
C ALA A 92 1.30 11.36 5.28
N LEU A 93 0.08 11.08 5.72
CA LEU A 93 -0.53 11.70 6.89
C LEU A 93 -1.28 10.61 7.66
N PRO A 94 -1.20 10.58 9.00
CA PRO A 94 -2.14 9.78 9.77
C PRO A 94 -3.56 10.28 9.52
N TYR A 95 -4.49 9.35 9.36
CA TYR A 95 -5.90 9.65 9.16
C TYR A 95 -6.45 10.54 10.30
N ARG A 96 -7.39 11.42 9.95
CA ARG A 96 -8.20 12.20 10.89
C ARG A 96 -9.62 12.32 10.37
N GLU A 97 -10.58 12.29 11.29
CA GLU A 97 -12.00 12.42 10.96
C GLU A 97 -12.37 13.86 10.53
N GLY A 98 -11.70 14.87 11.09
CA GLY A 98 -11.98 16.30 10.85
C GLY A 98 -10.93 17.06 10.03
N GLY A 99 -11.36 18.21 9.48
CA GLY A 99 -10.52 19.17 8.73
C GLY A 99 -10.48 18.90 7.23
N THR A 100 -10.39 19.97 6.42
CA THR A 100 -10.25 19.91 4.95
C THR A 100 -9.05 20.67 4.41
N GLU A 101 -8.44 21.51 5.24
CA GLU A 101 -7.39 22.46 4.86
C GLU A 101 -6.18 21.76 4.27
N VAL A 102 -5.86 20.56 4.75
CA VAL A 102 -4.75 19.76 4.23
C VAL A 102 -5.03 19.22 2.82
N TYR A 103 -6.25 18.78 2.55
CA TYR A 103 -6.66 18.28 1.23
C TYR A 103 -6.75 19.44 0.22
N GLU A 104 -7.24 20.60 0.66
CA GLU A 104 -7.24 21.83 -0.12
C GLU A 104 -5.81 22.28 -0.46
N ALA A 105 -4.92 22.28 0.53
CA ALA A 105 -3.52 22.63 0.32
C ALA A 105 -2.84 21.69 -0.66
N ALA A 106 -3.05 20.38 -0.50
CA ALA A 106 -2.51 19.36 -1.38
C ALA A 106 -3.06 19.47 -2.81
N GLN A 107 -4.36 19.73 -2.99
CA GLN A 107 -4.96 19.96 -4.31
C GLN A 107 -4.33 21.19 -5.00
N ARG A 108 -4.21 22.32 -4.29
CA ARG A 108 -3.59 23.55 -4.82
C ARG A 108 -2.10 23.39 -5.13
N ALA A 109 -1.42 22.47 -4.45
CA ALA A 109 -0.02 22.13 -4.69
C ALA A 109 0.17 20.99 -5.71
N ARG A 110 -0.91 20.33 -6.15
CA ARG A 110 -0.89 19.09 -6.94
C ARG A 110 0.01 18.02 -6.29
N LEU A 111 -0.23 17.79 -5.00
CA LEU A 111 0.54 16.88 -4.18
C LEU A 111 -0.33 15.66 -3.82
N PRO A 112 0.04 14.45 -4.27
CA PRO A 112 -0.59 13.21 -3.82
C PRO A 112 -0.50 13.03 -2.31
N LEU A 113 -1.56 12.49 -1.70
CA LEU A 113 -1.59 12.14 -0.30
C LEU A 113 -1.76 10.62 -0.11
N ALA A 114 -1.05 10.11 0.89
CA ALA A 114 -1.33 8.83 1.53
C ALA A 114 -1.96 9.09 2.90
N LEU A 115 -3.06 8.39 3.21
CA LEU A 115 -3.61 8.36 4.56
C LEU A 115 -3.16 7.06 5.23
N LEU A 116 -2.61 7.19 6.43
CA LEU A 116 -2.11 6.09 7.25
C LEU A 116 -3.03 5.85 8.44
N GLY A 117 -3.38 4.60 8.68
CA GLY A 117 -4.10 4.19 9.88
C GLY A 117 -5.62 4.15 9.69
N GLY A 118 -6.28 3.80 10.79
CA GLY A 118 -7.72 3.51 10.90
C GLY A 118 -7.95 2.81 12.24
N PRO A 119 -9.18 2.40 12.58
CA PRO A 119 -9.47 1.65 13.80
C PRO A 119 -8.48 0.52 14.10
N THR A 120 -7.74 0.62 15.22
CA THR A 120 -6.72 -0.37 15.67
C THR A 120 -7.13 -1.01 16.99
N THR A 121 -6.44 -2.08 17.40
CA THR A 121 -6.63 -2.75 18.70
C THR A 121 -5.76 -2.16 19.81
N HIS A 122 -4.66 -1.49 19.45
CA HIS A 122 -3.70 -0.86 20.36
C HIS A 122 -4.07 0.59 20.73
N HIS A 123 -4.32 1.43 19.74
CA HIS A 123 -4.64 2.86 19.90
C HIS A 123 -6.15 3.11 19.99
N THR A 124 -6.84 2.28 20.75
CA THR A 124 -8.31 2.27 20.84
C THR A 124 -8.92 3.64 21.12
N HIS A 125 -8.31 4.42 22.00
CA HIS A 125 -8.75 5.76 22.41
C HIS A 125 -8.80 6.78 21.27
N ASP A 126 -8.09 6.54 20.16
CA ASP A 126 -8.13 7.42 18.99
C ASP A 126 -9.39 7.19 18.13
N TRP A 127 -10.09 6.07 18.31
CA TRP A 127 -11.16 5.61 17.39
C TRP A 127 -12.43 5.11 18.08
N LEU A 128 -12.31 4.69 19.33
CA LEU A 128 -13.39 4.18 20.16
C LEU A 128 -13.63 5.15 21.30
N ASP A 129 -14.89 5.42 21.60
CA ASP A 129 -15.25 6.10 22.85
C ASP A 129 -14.67 5.29 24.02
N PRO A 130 -13.77 5.86 24.85
CA PRO A 130 -13.15 5.16 25.97
C PRO A 130 -14.15 4.52 26.93
N SER A 131 -15.38 5.05 26.99
CA SER A 131 -16.46 4.47 27.79
C SER A 131 -16.98 3.13 27.27
N THR A 132 -16.72 2.78 25.99
CA THR A 132 -17.06 1.46 25.40
C THR A 132 -16.34 0.33 26.13
N ILE A 133 -15.08 0.54 26.48
CA ILE A 133 -14.27 -0.43 27.22
C ILE A 133 -14.47 -0.23 28.73
N ALA A 134 -14.50 1.02 29.21
CA ALA A 134 -14.60 1.29 30.66
C ALA A 134 -15.90 0.79 31.32
N ARG A 135 -16.99 0.61 30.54
CA ARG A 135 -18.25 0.05 31.06
C ARG A 135 -18.18 -1.45 31.34
N ASP A 136 -17.29 -2.19 30.68
CA ASP A 136 -17.10 -3.63 30.90
C ASP A 136 -15.66 -4.00 30.52
N LEU A 137 -14.81 -4.21 31.54
CA LEU A 137 -13.39 -4.47 31.31
C LEU A 137 -13.12 -5.79 30.57
N ARG A 138 -14.12 -6.67 30.41
CA ARG A 138 -14.00 -7.84 29.52
C ARG A 138 -13.82 -7.42 28.07
N ASN A 139 -14.24 -6.21 27.70
CA ASN A 139 -14.00 -5.60 26.39
C ASN A 139 -12.53 -5.22 26.14
N ALA A 140 -11.66 -5.34 27.14
CA ALA A 140 -10.23 -5.13 27.00
C ALA A 140 -9.47 -6.45 26.79
N GLN A 141 -8.26 -6.36 26.25
CA GLN A 141 -7.27 -7.44 26.32
C GLN A 141 -6.58 -7.43 27.69
N TRP A 142 -6.43 -8.59 28.32
CA TRP A 142 -5.81 -8.77 29.64
C TRP A 142 -4.45 -9.46 29.48
N LEU A 143 -3.49 -9.10 30.33
CA LEU A 143 -2.20 -9.77 30.38
C LEU A 143 -2.34 -11.17 31.01
N ALA A 144 -1.33 -12.02 30.83
CA ALA A 144 -1.33 -13.38 31.40
C ALA A 144 -1.44 -13.41 32.94
N ASP A 145 -1.03 -12.33 33.61
CA ASP A 145 -1.17 -12.13 35.06
C ASP A 145 -2.53 -11.54 35.47
N GLY A 146 -3.45 -11.37 34.51
CA GLY A 146 -4.77 -10.79 34.69
C GLY A 146 -4.77 -9.27 34.75
N SER A 147 -3.62 -8.59 34.71
CA SER A 147 -3.61 -7.14 34.72
C SER A 147 -4.09 -6.55 33.38
N LEU A 148 -4.58 -5.30 33.43
CA LEU A 148 -4.99 -4.52 32.25
C LEU A 148 -3.86 -3.58 31.75
N GLY A 149 -2.63 -3.79 32.23
CA GLY A 149 -1.49 -2.87 32.08
C GLY A 149 -1.12 -2.15 33.39
N ALA A 150 0.04 -1.48 33.41
CA ALA A 150 0.59 -0.79 34.59
C ALA A 150 0.66 0.74 34.40
N GLY A 151 0.50 1.52 35.47
CA GLY A 151 0.80 2.97 35.48
C GLY A 151 -0.19 3.87 34.73
N SER A 152 0.31 4.92 34.05
CA SER A 152 -0.45 5.90 33.26
C SER A 152 -1.20 5.31 32.04
N GLU A 153 -1.12 3.99 31.86
CA GLU A 153 -1.63 3.27 30.70
C GLU A 153 -2.99 2.59 30.95
N ARG A 154 -3.55 2.70 32.16
CA ARG A 154 -4.98 2.37 32.40
C ARG A 154 -5.92 3.21 31.53
N GLU A 155 -5.48 4.36 31.02
CA GLU A 155 -6.20 5.19 30.06
C GLU A 155 -6.09 4.70 28.60
N ARG A 156 -5.28 3.66 28.33
CA ARG A 156 -5.00 3.08 27.00
C ARG A 156 -5.31 1.58 26.94
N LEU A 157 -6.53 1.21 27.32
CA LEU A 157 -6.97 -0.19 27.28
C LEU A 157 -7.02 -0.70 25.83
N TRP A 158 -6.36 -1.82 25.56
CA TRP A 158 -6.38 -2.48 24.25
C TRP A 158 -7.73 -3.17 24.03
N ALA A 159 -8.30 -3.07 22.82
CA ALA A 159 -9.63 -3.59 22.53
C ALA A 159 -9.59 -5.09 22.31
N CYS A 160 -10.52 -5.81 22.92
CA CYS A 160 -10.72 -7.23 22.65
C CYS A 160 -11.19 -7.43 21.19
N PRO A 161 -10.46 -8.21 20.37
CA PRO A 161 -10.81 -8.41 18.96
C PRO A 161 -11.96 -9.41 18.74
N SER A 162 -12.47 -10.04 19.81
CA SER A 162 -13.55 -11.01 19.71
C SER A 162 -14.87 -10.39 19.22
N ILE A 163 -15.56 -11.10 18.32
CA ILE A 163 -16.90 -10.72 17.86
C ILE A 163 -17.94 -10.77 18.99
N TYR A 164 -17.66 -11.50 20.08
CA TYR A 164 -18.52 -11.55 21.25
C TYR A 164 -18.44 -10.28 22.11
N ALA A 165 -17.37 -9.49 21.98
CA ALA A 165 -17.30 -8.14 22.55
C ALA A 165 -18.16 -7.19 21.68
N ALA A 166 -19.48 -7.40 21.66
CA ALA A 166 -20.40 -6.72 20.76
C ALA A 166 -20.30 -5.18 20.79
N PRO A 167 -20.19 -4.50 21.95
CA PRO A 167 -20.03 -3.05 21.97
C PRO A 167 -18.76 -2.57 21.27
N VAL A 168 -17.64 -3.29 21.44
CA VAL A 168 -16.37 -2.98 20.76
C VAL A 168 -16.48 -3.25 19.27
N THR A 169 -17.08 -4.38 18.90
CA THR A 169 -17.28 -4.78 17.50
C THR A 169 -18.16 -3.77 16.76
N GLU A 170 -19.26 -3.32 17.36
CA GLU A 170 -20.17 -2.32 16.80
C GLU A 170 -19.49 -0.94 16.68
N ALA A 171 -18.81 -0.48 17.73
CA ALA A 171 -18.11 0.80 17.71
C ALA A 171 -16.99 0.82 16.66
N ARG A 172 -16.22 -0.27 16.53
CA ARG A 172 -15.22 -0.44 15.46
C ARG A 172 -15.87 -0.38 14.08
N ARG A 173 -16.97 -1.10 13.87
CA ARG A 173 -17.70 -1.11 12.59
C ARG A 173 -18.17 0.30 12.22
N ALA A 174 -18.73 1.03 13.19
CA ALA A 174 -19.14 2.41 13.00
C ALA A 174 -17.95 3.34 12.65
N ALA A 175 -16.80 3.16 13.29
CA ALA A 175 -15.59 3.92 12.98
C ALA A 175 -15.05 3.60 11.57
N ALA A 176 -15.07 2.33 11.15
CA ALA A 176 -14.72 1.93 9.79
C ALA A 176 -15.69 2.52 8.74
N ASP A 177 -16.99 2.55 9.04
CA ASP A 177 -18.00 3.14 8.17
C ASP A 177 -17.87 4.68 8.07
N SER A 178 -17.54 5.35 9.19
CA SER A 178 -17.22 6.79 9.20
C SER A 178 -15.99 7.08 8.33
N MET A 179 -14.93 6.27 8.49
CA MET A 179 -13.72 6.38 7.69
C MET A 179 -13.98 6.16 6.19
N ALA A 180 -14.74 5.12 5.83
CA ALA A 180 -15.15 4.84 4.46
C ALA A 180 -15.94 5.99 3.82
N THR A 181 -16.88 6.56 4.58
CA THR A 181 -17.66 7.74 4.17
C THR A 181 -16.73 8.93 3.92
N ARG A 182 -15.82 9.18 4.87
CA ARG A 182 -14.88 10.31 4.78
C ARG A 182 -13.93 10.21 3.60
N VAL A 183 -13.40 9.01 3.33
CA VAL A 183 -12.55 8.75 2.17
C VAL A 183 -13.31 9.05 0.86
N THR A 184 -14.58 8.66 0.78
CA THR A 184 -15.44 8.94 -0.37
C THR A 184 -15.67 10.44 -0.57
N GLU A 185 -15.92 11.18 0.52
CA GLU A 185 -16.06 12.64 0.49
C GLU A 185 -14.77 13.32 0.02
N ILE A 186 -13.62 12.93 0.57
CA ILE A 186 -12.31 13.47 0.19
C ILE A 186 -12.04 13.21 -1.29
N ALA A 187 -12.25 11.98 -1.76
CA ALA A 187 -12.03 11.61 -3.15
C ALA A 187 -12.92 12.42 -4.11
N SER A 188 -14.17 12.68 -3.71
CA SER A 188 -15.13 13.45 -4.50
C SER A 188 -14.81 14.95 -4.51
N ALA A 189 -14.46 15.52 -3.36
CA ALA A 189 -14.15 16.95 -3.23
C ALA A 189 -12.77 17.32 -3.79
N TYR A 190 -11.80 16.40 -3.69
CA TYR A 190 -10.40 16.61 -4.06
C TYR A 190 -9.91 15.51 -5.01
N PRO A 191 -10.48 15.41 -6.22
CA PRO A 191 -10.17 14.33 -7.15
C PRO A 191 -8.67 14.28 -7.47
N GLY A 192 -8.11 13.07 -7.34
CA GLY A 192 -6.71 12.79 -7.61
C GLY A 192 -5.70 13.24 -6.55
N VAL A 193 -6.17 13.79 -5.42
CA VAL A 193 -5.31 14.11 -4.26
C VAL A 193 -5.00 12.85 -3.46
N LEU A 194 -6.01 12.15 -2.95
CA LEU A 194 -5.81 10.90 -2.22
C LEU A 194 -5.40 9.79 -3.21
N ARG A 195 -4.26 9.14 -2.96
CA ARG A 195 -3.72 8.08 -3.82
C ARG A 195 -3.48 6.77 -3.11
N LEU A 196 -3.19 6.82 -1.82
CA LEU A 196 -3.00 5.66 -0.99
C LEU A 196 -3.84 5.79 0.28
N LEU A 197 -4.56 4.74 0.61
CA LEU A 197 -5.09 4.51 1.93
C LEU A 197 -4.38 3.28 2.50
N ALA A 198 -3.39 3.50 3.36
CA ALA A 198 -2.83 2.43 4.16
C ALA A 198 -3.85 2.13 5.25
N GLY A 199 -4.68 1.12 4.98
CA GLY A 199 -5.70 0.59 5.85
C GLY A 199 -5.12 0.09 7.17
N PRO A 200 -5.96 -0.49 8.02
CA PRO A 200 -5.73 -0.39 9.44
C PRO A 200 -4.39 -0.97 9.87
N MET A 201 -3.71 -0.16 10.68
CA MET A 201 -2.36 -0.37 11.16
C MET A 201 -2.40 -0.88 12.58
N GLU A 202 -1.30 -1.43 13.09
CA GLU A 202 -1.18 -1.78 14.52
C GLU A 202 -2.35 -2.64 15.04
N HIS A 203 -2.82 -3.54 14.19
CA HIS A 203 -3.63 -4.67 14.59
C HIS A 203 -2.74 -5.68 15.29
N CYS A 204 -2.41 -5.35 16.52
CA CYS A 204 -1.65 -6.20 17.38
C CYS A 204 -2.46 -6.59 18.59
N LEU A 205 -1.98 -7.68 19.13
CA LEU A 205 -2.30 -8.19 20.43
C LEU A 205 -1.32 -7.60 21.43
N SER A 206 -1.71 -7.49 22.70
CA SER A 206 -0.93 -6.77 23.71
C SER A 206 0.47 -7.37 23.87
N THR A 207 1.49 -6.52 23.87
CA THR A 207 2.92 -6.92 24.02
C THR A 207 3.57 -6.35 25.28
N MET A 208 2.78 -5.82 26.21
CA MET A 208 3.24 -5.01 27.34
C MET A 208 4.16 -5.76 28.33
N GLY A 209 5.47 -5.72 28.07
CA GLY A 209 6.53 -5.72 29.10
C GLY A 209 6.90 -7.02 29.82
N TYR A 210 6.48 -8.19 29.35
CA TYR A 210 6.88 -9.49 29.93
C TYR A 210 7.28 -10.49 28.83
N PRO A 211 8.20 -11.44 29.13
CA PRO A 211 8.71 -12.38 28.13
C PRO A 211 7.58 -13.29 27.68
N ASP A 212 7.26 -13.30 26.38
CA ASP A 212 6.56 -14.36 25.63
C ASP A 212 5.21 -14.92 26.18
N SER A 213 4.75 -14.52 27.36
CA SER A 213 3.59 -15.06 28.06
C SER A 213 2.34 -14.25 27.73
N MET A 214 1.72 -14.61 26.60
CA MET A 214 0.29 -14.47 26.28
C MET A 214 -0.47 -13.31 26.97
N ALA A 215 -0.07 -12.08 26.70
CA ALA A 215 -0.94 -10.93 26.92
C ALA A 215 -1.94 -10.89 25.76
N ASP A 216 -3.24 -11.11 26.04
CA ASP A 216 -4.40 -11.13 25.10
C ASP A 216 -5.68 -11.79 25.65
N TYR A 217 -5.67 -12.13 26.91
CA TYR A 217 -6.75 -12.89 27.51
C TYR A 217 -7.99 -11.99 27.63
N SER A 218 -9.16 -12.46 27.19
CA SER A 218 -10.45 -11.83 27.47
C SER A 218 -11.50 -12.93 27.56
N PRO A 219 -12.45 -12.89 28.51
CA PRO A 219 -13.53 -13.86 28.57
C PRO A 219 -14.33 -13.97 27.26
N TRP A 220 -14.44 -12.89 26.50
CA TRP A 220 -15.05 -12.91 25.16
C TRP A 220 -14.23 -13.77 24.18
N SER A 221 -12.91 -13.55 24.13
CA SER A 221 -11.99 -14.33 23.28
C SER A 221 -11.95 -15.80 23.68
N VAL A 222 -12.00 -16.12 24.97
CA VAL A 222 -12.02 -17.52 25.46
C VAL A 222 -13.33 -18.21 25.11
N ALA A 223 -14.47 -17.55 25.26
CA ALA A 223 -15.76 -18.08 24.81
C ALA A 223 -15.77 -18.33 23.30
N GLN A 224 -15.23 -17.39 22.50
CA GLN A 224 -15.15 -17.56 21.06
C GLN A 224 -14.17 -18.69 20.68
N PHE A 225 -13.06 -18.86 21.39
CA PHE A 225 -12.12 -19.96 21.19
C PHE A 225 -12.76 -21.33 21.47
N ARG A 226 -13.49 -21.45 22.58
CA ARG A 226 -14.29 -22.64 22.89
C ARG A 226 -15.23 -22.99 21.74
N ASP A 227 -15.96 -22.00 21.25
CA ASP A 227 -16.98 -22.20 20.23
C ASP A 227 -16.35 -22.47 18.84
N TRP A 228 -15.19 -21.89 18.55
CA TRP A 228 -14.37 -22.20 17.38
C TRP A 228 -13.85 -23.65 17.41
N LEU A 229 -13.34 -24.10 18.57
CA LEU A 229 -12.88 -25.48 18.77
C LEU A 229 -14.02 -26.50 18.68
N THR A 230 -15.24 -26.12 19.05
CA THR A 230 -16.38 -27.05 19.13
C THR A 230 -17.37 -26.91 17.98
N HIS A 231 -17.16 -25.99 17.04
CA HIS A 231 -18.12 -25.66 15.97
C HIS A 231 -19.50 -25.30 16.56
N ARG A 232 -19.50 -24.47 17.59
CA ARG A 232 -20.69 -23.92 18.25
C ARG A 232 -20.80 -22.42 18.02
N GLY A 233 -21.90 -21.83 18.50
CA GLY A 233 -22.13 -20.38 18.37
C GLY A 233 -22.06 -19.93 16.89
N PRO A 234 -21.33 -18.85 16.57
CA PRO A 234 -21.10 -18.37 15.21
C PRO A 234 -20.46 -19.39 14.27
N TYR A 235 -19.71 -20.36 14.79
CA TYR A 235 -19.00 -21.37 13.98
C TYR A 235 -19.85 -22.62 13.69
N GLY A 236 -20.99 -22.76 14.36
CA GLY A 236 -21.90 -23.89 14.16
C GLY A 236 -22.72 -23.78 12.88
N PRO A 237 -23.45 -24.85 12.52
CA PRO A 237 -24.27 -24.88 11.31
C PRO A 237 -25.27 -23.71 11.24
N GLY A 238 -25.11 -22.86 10.22
CA GLY A 238 -25.97 -21.69 10.01
C GLY A 238 -25.57 -20.42 10.76
N GLY A 239 -24.48 -20.46 11.54
CA GLY A 239 -23.85 -19.26 12.12
C GLY A 239 -23.08 -18.43 11.09
N GLU A 240 -22.75 -17.17 11.43
CA GLU A 240 -22.05 -16.24 10.52
C GLU A 240 -20.63 -16.67 10.15
N LEU A 241 -19.97 -17.48 10.99
CA LEU A 241 -18.64 -18.05 10.75
C LEU A 241 -18.70 -19.57 10.54
N SER A 242 -19.87 -20.10 10.13
CA SER A 242 -20.07 -21.52 9.86
C SER A 242 -19.00 -22.06 8.90
N GLY A 243 -18.32 -23.14 9.29
CA GLY A 243 -17.25 -23.76 8.50
C GLY A 243 -15.87 -23.14 8.68
N GLN A 244 -15.73 -22.12 9.53
CA GLN A 244 -14.43 -21.50 9.88
C GLN A 244 -13.89 -21.98 11.24
N GLY A 245 -14.55 -22.95 11.87
CA GLY A 245 -14.11 -23.59 13.12
C GLY A 245 -12.84 -24.43 12.92
N TRP A 246 -12.20 -24.80 14.03
CA TRP A 246 -10.95 -25.57 14.01
C TRP A 246 -11.07 -26.89 13.23
N GLU A 247 -10.00 -27.28 12.54
CA GLU A 247 -9.98 -28.56 11.81
C GLU A 247 -10.06 -29.73 12.79
N GLY A 248 -11.18 -30.48 12.73
CA GLY A 248 -11.49 -31.56 13.66
C GLY A 248 -12.41 -31.17 14.82
N GLY A 249 -12.76 -29.88 14.95
CA GLY A 249 -13.62 -29.38 16.02
C GLY A 249 -15.06 -29.89 16.00
N ALA A 250 -15.56 -30.28 14.82
CA ALA A 250 -16.87 -30.91 14.65
C ALA A 250 -17.04 -32.20 15.50
N ALA A 251 -15.93 -32.86 15.87
CA ALA A 251 -15.96 -34.03 16.75
C ALA A 251 -16.46 -33.70 18.17
N PHE A 252 -16.34 -32.44 18.61
CA PHE A 252 -16.71 -31.99 19.95
C PHE A 252 -18.06 -31.26 20.00
N ALA A 253 -18.71 -31.05 18.84
CA ALA A 253 -19.91 -30.22 18.73
C ALA A 253 -21.06 -30.72 19.60
N ASP A 254 -21.20 -32.02 19.74
CA ASP A 254 -22.27 -32.67 20.51
C ASP A 254 -21.86 -33.08 21.93
N ASP A 255 -20.60 -32.85 22.34
CA ASP A 255 -20.08 -33.32 23.63
C ASP A 255 -20.70 -32.52 24.78
N PRO A 256 -21.42 -33.13 25.73
CA PRO A 256 -22.05 -32.41 26.83
C PRO A 256 -21.04 -31.81 27.83
N ALA A 257 -19.82 -32.35 27.90
CA ALA A 257 -18.70 -31.82 28.68
C ALA A 257 -17.34 -32.12 28.01
N PRO A 258 -16.25 -31.39 28.34
CA PRO A 258 -14.94 -31.58 27.70
C PRO A 258 -14.31 -32.96 27.87
N ASP A 259 -14.73 -33.74 28.88
CA ASP A 259 -14.26 -35.11 29.15
C ASP A 259 -15.19 -36.21 28.62
N THR A 260 -16.21 -35.83 27.86
CA THR A 260 -17.20 -36.77 27.30
C THR A 260 -17.03 -36.92 25.79
N VAL A 261 -17.48 -38.05 25.25
CA VAL A 261 -17.45 -38.34 23.81
C VAL A 261 -18.86 -38.66 23.35
N ALA A 262 -19.49 -37.73 22.63
CA ALA A 262 -20.81 -37.88 22.04
C ALA A 262 -20.79 -37.71 20.51
N GLY A 263 -19.96 -36.80 19.99
CA GLY A 263 -19.85 -36.55 18.53
C GLY A 263 -18.67 -37.24 17.83
N GLY A 264 -17.60 -37.55 18.56
CA GLY A 264 -16.32 -38.02 18.02
C GLY A 264 -15.83 -39.38 18.54
N ASN A 265 -14.52 -39.61 18.46
CA ASN A 265 -13.84 -40.81 18.98
C ASN A 265 -12.94 -40.52 20.19
N VAL A 266 -12.78 -39.25 20.55
CA VAL A 266 -11.87 -38.75 21.60
C VAL A 266 -12.49 -37.51 22.22
N SER A 267 -12.33 -37.31 23.53
CA SER A 267 -12.82 -36.10 24.21
C SER A 267 -11.88 -34.92 23.96
N LEU A 268 -12.34 -33.69 24.21
CA LEU A 268 -11.46 -32.51 24.13
C LEU A 268 -10.26 -32.64 25.09
N ASN A 269 -10.52 -33.09 26.33
CA ASN A 269 -9.47 -33.29 27.33
C ASN A 269 -8.41 -34.30 26.88
N GLU A 270 -8.82 -35.42 26.29
CA GLU A 270 -7.89 -36.41 25.76
C GLU A 270 -7.13 -35.88 24.53
N ARG A 271 -7.79 -35.15 23.62
CA ARG A 271 -7.17 -34.60 22.40
C ARG A 271 -6.07 -33.58 22.70
N PHE A 272 -6.29 -32.75 23.70
CA PHE A 272 -5.44 -31.60 24.00
C PHE A 272 -4.62 -31.76 25.29
N GLY A 273 -4.83 -32.82 26.06
CA GLY A 273 -4.14 -33.03 27.35
C GLY A 273 -4.61 -32.09 28.46
N THR A 274 -5.83 -31.56 28.35
CA THR A 274 -6.44 -30.67 29.33
C THR A 274 -7.29 -31.46 30.34
N ARG A 275 -7.88 -30.79 31.33
CA ARG A 275 -8.64 -31.42 32.42
C ARG A 275 -9.89 -30.62 32.81
N PHE A 276 -10.59 -30.07 31.82
CA PHE A 276 -11.78 -29.27 32.07
C PHE A 276 -12.96 -30.15 32.46
N GLY A 277 -13.72 -29.72 33.46
CA GLY A 277 -14.94 -30.39 33.93
C GLY A 277 -16.24 -29.82 33.35
N SER A 278 -16.21 -28.60 32.82
CA SER A 278 -17.36 -27.93 32.16
C SER A 278 -16.93 -27.14 30.93
N TRP A 279 -17.89 -26.94 30.01
CA TRP A 279 -17.76 -25.98 28.89
C TRP A 279 -18.00 -24.53 29.32
N ASP A 280 -18.58 -24.31 30.50
CA ASP A 280 -18.67 -22.97 31.09
C ASP A 280 -17.27 -22.43 31.34
N LEU A 281 -17.08 -21.12 31.14
CA LEU A 281 -15.75 -20.54 31.34
C LEU A 281 -15.32 -20.62 32.80
N ALA A 282 -14.02 -20.86 33.02
CA ALA A 282 -13.41 -20.87 34.33
C ALA A 282 -13.58 -19.53 35.07
N CYS A 283 -13.64 -18.42 34.33
CA CYS A 283 -13.82 -17.08 34.87
C CYS A 283 -14.69 -16.22 33.95
N HIS A 284 -15.56 -15.42 34.56
CA HIS A 284 -16.31 -14.35 33.89
C HIS A 284 -17.07 -14.77 32.63
N ASP A 285 -17.75 -15.93 32.66
CA ASP A 285 -18.53 -16.43 31.52
C ASP A 285 -19.49 -15.34 31.01
N PRO A 286 -19.34 -14.89 29.76
CA PRO A 286 -20.29 -14.02 29.08
C PRO A 286 -21.78 -14.28 29.34
N ALA A 287 -22.17 -15.55 29.44
CA ALA A 287 -23.55 -15.98 29.60
C ALA A 287 -24.14 -15.68 30.99
N SER A 288 -23.32 -15.33 31.99
CA SER A 288 -23.78 -15.19 33.39
C SER A 288 -24.45 -13.85 33.75
N GLY A 289 -24.39 -12.82 32.90
CA GLY A 289 -24.94 -11.48 33.20
C GLY A 289 -24.00 -10.53 33.97
N GLU A 290 -24.50 -9.31 34.27
CA GLU A 290 -23.82 -7.98 34.39
C GLU A 290 -22.37 -7.89 34.90
N ALA A 291 -21.54 -7.10 34.20
CA ALA A 291 -20.16 -6.79 34.57
C ALA A 291 -19.87 -5.29 34.76
N VAL A 292 -19.07 -5.02 35.80
CA VAL A 292 -18.00 -4.00 35.92
C VAL A 292 -17.00 -4.60 36.91
N LEU A 293 -15.70 -4.68 36.62
CA LEU A 293 -14.74 -5.34 37.53
C LEU A 293 -13.61 -4.40 37.96
N GLU A 294 -13.91 -3.45 38.87
CA GLU A 294 -12.88 -2.70 39.59
C GLU A 294 -12.30 -3.56 40.75
N GLY A 295 -10.98 -3.71 40.79
CA GLY A 295 -10.25 -4.27 41.95
C GLY A 295 -10.20 -5.79 42.07
N MET A 296 -10.34 -6.55 40.97
CA MET A 296 -10.45 -8.02 41.00
C MET A 296 -9.16 -8.76 40.62
N ASP A 297 -8.98 -9.96 41.20
CA ASP A 297 -8.22 -11.05 40.58
C ASP A 297 -8.96 -11.46 39.31
N LEU A 298 -8.51 -10.93 38.16
CA LEU A 298 -9.14 -11.14 36.85
C LEU A 298 -8.89 -12.55 36.30
N LEU A 299 -8.16 -13.40 37.02
CA LEU A 299 -7.89 -14.78 36.65
C LEU A 299 -8.70 -15.76 37.53
N PRO A 300 -9.17 -16.89 36.95
CA PRO A 300 -9.69 -17.99 37.74
C PRO A 300 -8.61 -18.55 38.67
N PRO A 301 -9.01 -19.08 39.84
CA PRO A 301 -8.09 -19.78 40.72
C PRO A 301 -7.44 -20.99 40.01
N PRO A 302 -6.17 -21.32 40.31
CA PRO A 302 -5.54 -22.54 39.81
C PRO A 302 -6.40 -23.78 40.08
N GLY A 303 -6.65 -24.59 39.05
CA GLY A 303 -7.45 -25.81 39.15
C GLY A 303 -8.97 -25.62 39.04
N SER A 304 -9.44 -24.47 38.56
CA SER A 304 -10.83 -24.25 38.17
C SER A 304 -11.31 -25.27 37.14
N ALA A 305 -12.52 -25.81 37.34
CA ALA A 305 -13.08 -26.86 36.49
C ALA A 305 -13.67 -26.34 35.16
N GLY A 306 -13.82 -25.02 34.98
CA GLY A 306 -14.34 -24.44 33.74
C GLY A 306 -13.32 -24.44 32.60
N PHE A 307 -13.81 -24.25 31.37
CA PHE A 307 -12.99 -24.10 30.17
C PHE A 307 -12.16 -22.81 30.23
N ASP A 308 -10.92 -22.87 29.75
CA ASP A 308 -10.00 -21.74 29.80
C ASP A 308 -8.99 -21.78 28.64
N ALA A 309 -8.40 -20.64 28.29
CA ALA A 309 -7.30 -20.57 27.33
C ALA A 309 -5.94 -20.79 28.03
N PRO A 310 -4.89 -21.25 27.31
CA PRO A 310 -3.52 -21.25 27.79
C PRO A 310 -3.08 -19.85 28.29
N ARG A 311 -2.37 -19.81 29.43
CA ARG A 311 -1.86 -18.56 30.03
C ARG A 311 -0.36 -18.54 30.30
N ASP A 312 0.23 -19.71 30.45
CA ASP A 312 1.65 -19.89 30.72
C ASP A 312 2.22 -21.00 29.83
N ASP A 313 3.55 -21.13 29.85
CA ASP A 313 4.28 -22.12 29.06
C ASP A 313 4.03 -23.57 29.53
N ASP A 314 3.35 -23.77 30.66
CA ASP A 314 3.03 -25.10 31.20
C ASP A 314 1.77 -25.71 30.57
N ALA A 315 1.03 -24.94 29.76
CA ALA A 315 -0.10 -25.45 29.00
C ALA A 315 0.32 -26.54 27.99
N PRO A 316 -0.52 -27.57 27.76
CA PRO A 316 -0.20 -28.63 26.81
C PRO A 316 0.13 -28.08 25.41
N PRO A 317 1.23 -28.53 24.75
CA PRO A 317 1.69 -27.92 23.49
C PRO A 317 0.65 -27.87 22.37
N ALA A 318 -0.18 -28.91 22.26
CA ALA A 318 -1.25 -28.96 21.25
C ALA A 318 -2.36 -27.93 21.52
N PHE A 319 -2.65 -27.64 22.79
CA PHE A 319 -3.64 -26.65 23.19
C PHE A 319 -3.11 -25.23 23.02
N SER A 320 -1.85 -25.00 23.40
CA SER A 320 -1.13 -23.75 23.15
C SER A 320 -1.04 -23.42 21.66
N ALA A 321 -0.77 -24.42 20.81
CA ALA A 321 -0.76 -24.24 19.36
C ALA A 321 -2.14 -23.83 18.81
N ALA A 322 -3.22 -24.48 19.25
CA ALA A 322 -4.58 -24.14 18.83
C ALA A 322 -5.00 -22.73 19.27
N TRP A 323 -4.59 -22.31 20.46
CA TRP A 323 -4.84 -20.94 20.94
C TRP A 323 -4.05 -19.89 20.14
N SER A 324 -2.78 -20.17 19.81
CA SER A 324 -2.01 -19.30 18.91
C SER A 324 -2.67 -19.16 17.54
N GLU A 325 -3.08 -20.27 16.92
CA GLU A 325 -3.81 -20.27 15.64
C GLU A 325 -5.08 -19.42 15.72
N PHE A 326 -5.87 -19.59 16.79
CA PHE A 326 -7.09 -18.82 16.98
C PHE A 326 -6.82 -17.31 17.19
N ARG A 327 -5.74 -16.94 17.88
CA ARG A 327 -5.33 -15.53 18.04
C ARG A 327 -4.99 -14.89 16.69
N GLU A 328 -4.34 -15.62 15.79
CA GLU A 328 -4.08 -15.17 14.41
C GLU A 328 -5.39 -14.89 13.68
N ILE A 329 -6.37 -15.80 13.82
CA ILE A 329 -7.71 -15.67 13.23
C ILE A 329 -8.41 -14.41 13.74
N LEU A 330 -8.37 -14.13 15.05
CA LEU A 330 -9.01 -12.94 15.62
C LEU A 330 -8.47 -11.64 15.00
N VAL A 331 -7.16 -11.50 14.92
CA VAL A 331 -6.51 -10.31 14.36
C VAL A 331 -6.80 -10.19 12.88
N ARG A 332 -6.70 -11.29 12.13
CA ARG A 332 -6.99 -11.35 10.69
C ARG A 332 -8.42 -10.93 10.41
N ASP A 333 -9.39 -11.55 11.08
CA ASP A 333 -10.81 -11.30 10.82
C ASP A 333 -11.19 -9.86 11.19
N TRP A 334 -10.55 -9.31 12.23
CA TRP A 334 -10.67 -7.89 12.57
C TRP A 334 -10.17 -6.99 11.44
N ALA A 335 -8.98 -7.25 10.90
CA ALA A 335 -8.38 -6.49 9.80
C ALA A 335 -9.19 -6.62 8.50
N GLU A 336 -9.56 -7.84 8.12
CA GLU A 336 -10.27 -8.13 6.88
C GLU A 336 -11.67 -7.53 6.84
N GLU A 337 -12.40 -7.51 7.96
CA GLU A 337 -13.71 -6.86 7.98
C GLU A 337 -13.59 -5.35 7.72
N HIS A 338 -12.60 -4.70 8.32
CA HIS A 338 -12.35 -3.29 8.10
C HIS A 338 -11.89 -3.02 6.66
N LEU A 339 -10.93 -3.79 6.16
CA LEU A 339 -10.49 -3.71 4.76
C LEU A 339 -11.65 -3.93 3.79
N ALA A 340 -12.55 -4.89 4.03
CA ALA A 340 -13.71 -5.12 3.19
C ALA A 340 -14.65 -3.90 3.09
N ARG A 341 -14.86 -3.18 4.20
CA ARG A 341 -15.65 -1.94 4.22
C ARG A 341 -14.96 -0.82 3.44
N LEU A 342 -13.65 -0.65 3.62
CA LEU A 342 -12.87 0.32 2.86
C LEU A 342 -12.85 -0.01 1.37
N ARG A 343 -12.64 -1.28 0.99
CA ARG A 343 -12.69 -1.74 -0.41
C ARG A 343 -14.01 -1.40 -1.08
N ALA A 344 -15.13 -1.54 -0.37
CA ALA A 344 -16.45 -1.23 -0.91
C ALA A 344 -16.67 0.27 -1.17
N ALA A 345 -16.01 1.14 -0.40
CA ALA A 345 -16.15 2.58 -0.49
C ALA A 345 -15.06 3.28 -1.32
N CYS A 346 -13.85 2.73 -1.37
CA CYS A 346 -12.72 3.35 -2.04
C CYS A 346 -12.92 3.38 -3.56
N PRO A 347 -12.86 4.56 -4.19
CA PRO A 347 -12.77 4.67 -5.64
C PRO A 347 -11.57 3.91 -6.20
N SER A 348 -11.70 3.40 -7.43
CA SER A 348 -10.68 2.57 -8.07
C SER A 348 -9.36 3.29 -8.38
N ASP A 349 -9.32 4.62 -8.27
CA ASP A 349 -8.10 5.43 -8.44
C ASP A 349 -7.33 5.67 -7.13
N ILE A 350 -7.83 5.14 -6.01
CA ILE A 350 -7.17 5.08 -4.71
C ILE A 350 -6.65 3.67 -4.48
N THR A 351 -5.36 3.56 -4.20
CA THR A 351 -4.75 2.29 -3.80
C THR A 351 -5.08 2.02 -2.34
N LEU A 352 -5.69 0.87 -2.03
CA LEU A 352 -5.88 0.40 -0.66
C LEU A 352 -4.73 -0.55 -0.29
N GLY A 353 -4.01 -0.22 0.78
CA GLY A 353 -2.94 -1.04 1.34
C GLY A 353 -3.39 -1.76 2.61
N ALA A 354 -3.16 -3.07 2.70
CA ALA A 354 -3.26 -3.82 3.95
C ALA A 354 -1.92 -3.75 4.67
N VAL A 355 -1.91 -3.26 5.92
CA VAL A 355 -0.66 -3.05 6.65
C VAL A 355 -0.34 -4.25 7.52
N VAL A 356 0.89 -4.75 7.39
CA VAL A 356 1.44 -5.86 8.19
C VAL A 356 2.55 -5.29 9.04
N HIS A 357 2.32 -5.19 10.34
CA HIS A 357 3.36 -4.74 11.27
C HIS A 357 4.32 -5.90 11.58
N LEU A 358 5.62 -5.67 11.37
CA LEU A 358 6.70 -6.62 11.61
C LEU A 358 7.45 -6.21 12.88
N PRO A 359 7.08 -6.77 14.05
CA PRO A 359 7.78 -6.47 15.28
C PRO A 359 9.20 -7.09 15.26
N PRO A 360 10.13 -6.55 16.06
CA PRO A 360 11.51 -7.03 16.12
C PRO A 360 11.64 -8.49 16.59
N ASP A 361 10.68 -8.99 17.37
CA ASP A 361 10.77 -10.31 18.03
C ASP A 361 10.26 -11.48 17.16
N GLN A 362 11.03 -12.58 17.13
CA GLN A 362 10.91 -13.67 16.15
C GLN A 362 9.58 -14.45 16.15
N ARG A 363 8.85 -14.54 17.28
CA ARG A 363 7.63 -15.37 17.38
C ARG A 363 6.43 -14.79 16.62
N TRP A 364 6.38 -13.47 16.46
CA TRP A 364 5.31 -12.77 15.74
C TRP A 364 5.43 -12.88 14.21
N ARG A 365 6.57 -13.36 13.69
CA ARG A 365 6.83 -13.48 12.25
C ARG A 365 5.98 -14.56 11.58
N GLU A 366 5.50 -15.55 12.34
CA GLU A 366 4.60 -16.60 11.85
C GLU A 366 3.13 -16.13 11.82
N ILE A 367 2.72 -15.34 12.81
CA ILE A 367 1.39 -14.72 12.94
C ILE A 367 1.18 -13.58 11.92
N ALA A 368 2.19 -12.72 11.74
CA ALA A 368 2.15 -11.65 10.73
C ALA A 368 2.13 -12.20 9.30
N ALA A 369 2.71 -13.38 9.07
CA ALA A 369 2.69 -14.06 7.77
C ALA A 369 1.33 -14.70 7.42
N SER A 370 0.51 -15.07 8.42
CA SER A 370 -0.79 -15.73 8.23
C SER A 370 -1.99 -14.77 8.32
N ALA A 371 -1.89 -13.69 9.12
CA ALA A 371 -3.03 -12.85 9.48
C ALA A 371 -3.29 -11.65 8.55
N ALA A 372 -2.39 -11.34 7.62
CA ALA A 372 -2.52 -10.16 6.76
C ALA A 372 -2.05 -10.40 5.32
N MET A 373 -2.29 -11.59 4.78
CA MET A 373 -2.24 -11.79 3.33
C MET A 373 -3.59 -11.34 2.76
N PRO A 374 -3.72 -10.09 2.30
CA PRO A 374 -4.94 -9.68 1.63
C PRO A 374 -5.10 -10.54 0.37
N ARG A 375 -6.33 -10.56 -0.18
CA ARG A 375 -6.60 -11.35 -1.38
C ARG A 375 -5.62 -10.95 -2.50
N LYS A 376 -5.24 -11.93 -3.32
CA LYS A 376 -4.46 -11.73 -4.54
C LYS A 376 -4.94 -10.49 -5.30
N GLY A 377 -4.15 -9.42 -5.29
CA GLY A 377 -4.43 -8.15 -5.97
C GLY A 377 -4.44 -6.90 -5.08
N ASP A 378 -4.58 -7.03 -3.76
CA ASP A 378 -4.44 -5.90 -2.82
C ASP A 378 -2.96 -5.55 -2.60
N LEU A 379 -2.65 -4.26 -2.37
CA LEU A 379 -1.29 -3.83 -2.00
C LEU A 379 -0.98 -4.28 -0.57
N VAL A 380 0.10 -5.01 -0.36
CA VAL A 380 0.62 -5.33 0.98
C VAL A 380 1.62 -4.24 1.40
N LEU A 381 1.44 -3.65 2.58
CA LEU A 381 2.37 -2.68 3.15
C LEU A 381 3.04 -3.28 4.39
N LEU A 382 4.34 -3.56 4.29
CA LEU A 382 5.13 -4.08 5.41
C LEU A 382 5.61 -2.91 6.26
N ASP A 383 5.23 -2.89 7.53
CA ASP A 383 5.55 -1.83 8.48
C ASP A 383 6.60 -2.31 9.49
N GLY A 384 7.78 -1.70 9.51
CA GLY A 384 8.84 -2.06 10.45
C GLY A 384 10.23 -1.53 10.05
N SER A 385 11.26 -2.08 10.69
CA SER A 385 12.65 -1.77 10.32
C SER A 385 12.98 -2.34 8.94
N VAL A 386 13.89 -1.69 8.20
CA VAL A 386 14.35 -2.22 6.90
C VAL A 386 14.93 -3.62 7.03
N ALA A 387 15.67 -3.90 8.11
CA ALA A 387 16.25 -5.21 8.34
C ALA A 387 15.17 -6.31 8.49
N ASP A 388 14.10 -6.03 9.23
CA ASP A 388 13.01 -6.99 9.44
C ASP A 388 12.20 -7.22 8.16
N ILE A 389 11.94 -6.15 7.40
CA ILE A 389 11.26 -6.25 6.10
C ILE A 389 12.09 -7.09 5.12
N LEU A 390 13.40 -6.86 5.04
CA LEU A 390 14.29 -7.63 4.16
C LEU A 390 14.39 -9.11 4.57
N ASP A 391 14.48 -9.40 5.87
CA ASP A 391 14.45 -10.78 6.38
C ASP A 391 13.12 -11.47 6.05
N PHE A 392 11.99 -10.77 6.23
CA PHE A 392 10.66 -11.29 5.92
C PHE A 392 10.53 -11.63 4.43
N VAL A 393 10.78 -10.66 3.54
CA VAL A 393 10.65 -10.86 2.08
C VAL A 393 11.62 -11.93 1.57
N GLY A 394 12.81 -12.04 2.18
CA GLY A 394 13.78 -13.09 1.85
C GLY A 394 13.32 -14.51 2.21
N ARG A 395 12.47 -14.66 3.23
CA ARG A 395 11.92 -15.95 3.66
C ARG A 395 10.58 -16.28 3.00
N ALA A 396 9.73 -15.29 2.83
CA ALA A 396 8.39 -15.40 2.29
C ALA A 396 8.20 -14.32 1.22
N PRO A 397 8.47 -14.63 -0.07
CA PRO A 397 8.26 -13.69 -1.15
C PRO A 397 6.80 -13.22 -1.18
N VAL A 398 6.58 -11.91 -1.18
CA VAL A 398 5.23 -11.35 -1.28
C VAL A 398 4.75 -11.51 -2.72
N GLU A 399 3.65 -12.24 -2.92
CA GLU A 399 3.05 -12.39 -4.25
C GLU A 399 2.24 -11.14 -4.62
N GLY A 400 2.65 -10.44 -5.69
CA GLY A 400 1.92 -9.28 -6.21
C GLY A 400 2.54 -7.93 -5.84
N PRO A 401 1.80 -6.82 -6.02
CA PRO A 401 2.29 -5.49 -5.66
C PRO A 401 2.41 -5.37 -4.14
N TRP A 402 3.57 -4.94 -3.67
CA TRP A 402 3.81 -4.69 -2.25
C TRP A 402 4.57 -3.39 -2.05
N GLY A 403 4.59 -2.89 -0.83
CA GLY A 403 5.32 -1.71 -0.42
C GLY A 403 5.72 -1.77 1.04
N ALA A 404 6.37 -0.71 1.51
CA ALA A 404 6.92 -0.65 2.85
C ALA A 404 6.56 0.67 3.54
N ILE A 405 6.20 0.59 4.81
CA ILE A 405 6.21 1.71 5.75
C ILE A 405 7.49 1.55 6.56
N VAL A 406 8.44 2.46 6.34
CA VAL A 406 9.80 2.32 6.81
C VAL A 406 10.10 3.39 7.84
N ASP A 407 10.54 2.96 9.02
CA ASP A 407 11.18 3.86 9.97
C ASP A 407 12.63 4.10 9.56
N VAL A 408 12.90 5.35 9.20
CA VAL A 408 14.23 5.82 8.88
C VAL A 408 14.86 6.43 10.13
N PRO A 409 16.03 5.93 10.59
CA PRO A 409 16.67 6.45 11.78
C PRO A 409 17.04 7.93 11.61
N TYR A 410 16.85 8.70 12.68
CA TYR A 410 17.14 10.13 12.71
C TYR A 410 18.66 10.42 12.65
N ASP A 411 19.47 9.57 13.29
CA ASP A 411 20.93 9.67 13.32
C ASP A 411 21.55 8.44 12.62
N PRO A 412 21.64 8.45 11.26
CA PRO A 412 22.35 7.41 10.52
C PRO A 412 23.77 7.21 11.04
N GLU A 413 24.28 6.00 10.95
CA GLU A 413 25.73 5.78 11.08
C GLU A 413 26.49 6.66 10.08
N SER A 414 27.71 7.08 10.45
CA SER A 414 28.51 7.99 9.62
C SER A 414 28.75 7.43 8.22
N GLY A 415 28.03 7.95 7.22
CA GLY A 415 28.14 7.57 5.83
C GLY A 415 26.91 6.87 5.24
N GLU A 416 25.95 6.47 6.08
CA GLU A 416 24.67 5.93 5.62
C GLU A 416 23.71 7.05 5.17
N THR A 417 22.90 6.73 4.17
CA THR A 417 21.91 7.60 3.56
C THR A 417 20.55 6.89 3.47
N ALA A 418 19.47 7.65 3.30
CA ALA A 418 18.14 7.07 3.05
C ALA A 418 18.12 6.05 1.91
N VAL A 419 18.96 6.26 0.90
CA VAL A 419 19.04 5.39 -0.28
C VAL A 419 19.58 4.01 0.09
N ASP A 420 20.50 3.92 1.04
CA ASP A 420 21.08 2.66 1.48
C ASP A 420 20.03 1.74 2.11
N TRP A 421 18.99 2.32 2.72
CA TRP A 421 17.89 1.57 3.31
C TRP A 421 16.74 1.31 2.31
N LEU A 422 16.46 2.25 1.41
CA LEU A 422 15.30 2.17 0.50
C LEU A 422 15.57 1.41 -0.81
N ALA A 423 16.78 1.55 -1.38
CA ALA A 423 17.12 0.92 -2.65
C ALA A 423 17.02 -0.62 -2.62
N PRO A 424 17.42 -1.33 -1.54
CA PRO A 424 17.22 -2.78 -1.44
C PRO A 424 15.74 -3.19 -1.54
N LEU A 425 14.83 -2.45 -0.90
CA LEU A 425 13.39 -2.74 -0.94
C LEU A 425 12.84 -2.60 -2.37
N VAL A 426 13.24 -1.54 -3.07
CA VAL A 426 12.90 -1.31 -4.48
C VAL A 426 13.46 -2.42 -5.38
N ALA A 427 14.70 -2.85 -5.15
CA ALA A 427 15.31 -3.95 -5.90
C ALA A 427 14.57 -5.28 -5.71
N LEU A 428 13.93 -5.49 -4.56
CA LEU A 428 13.06 -6.64 -4.27
C LEU A 428 11.60 -6.45 -4.74
N GLY A 429 11.30 -5.33 -5.40
CA GLY A 429 10.01 -5.11 -6.08
C GLY A 429 9.02 -4.22 -5.34
N ALA A 430 9.39 -3.55 -4.24
CA ALA A 430 8.53 -2.60 -3.54
C ALA A 430 8.05 -1.48 -4.48
N ARG A 431 6.73 -1.32 -4.61
CA ARG A 431 6.05 -0.32 -5.47
C ARG A 431 5.61 0.92 -4.72
N VAL A 432 5.52 0.83 -3.39
CA VAL A 432 5.13 1.92 -2.51
C VAL A 432 6.13 2.02 -1.38
N LEU A 433 6.62 3.22 -1.11
CA LEU A 433 7.46 3.52 0.04
C LEU A 433 6.80 4.63 0.84
N VAL A 434 6.55 4.37 2.12
CA VAL A 434 6.10 5.38 3.09
C VAL A 434 7.24 5.59 4.07
N ILE A 435 7.85 6.76 4.03
CA ILE A 435 9.04 7.08 4.83
C ILE A 435 8.59 7.81 6.10
N ARG A 436 8.79 7.17 7.25
CA ARG A 436 8.60 7.76 8.59
C ARG A 436 9.97 8.13 9.16
N ALA A 437 10.16 9.39 9.50
CA ALA A 437 11.31 9.81 10.31
C ALA A 437 10.83 9.90 11.76
N TRP A 438 11.26 8.96 12.62
CA TRP A 438 10.86 8.92 14.03
C TRP A 438 11.74 9.86 14.87
N GLU A 439 11.11 10.64 15.75
CA GLU A 439 11.75 11.27 16.89
C GLU A 439 11.11 10.68 18.16
N GLU A 440 11.88 9.97 18.98
CA GLU A 440 11.38 9.34 20.21
C GLU A 440 11.13 10.33 21.36
N SER A 441 11.54 11.59 21.25
CA SER A 441 11.39 12.55 22.35
C SER A 441 10.37 13.62 22.02
N ALA A 442 9.32 13.69 22.84
CA ALA A 442 8.28 14.70 22.87
C ALA A 442 8.77 16.12 22.49
N GLY A 443 8.60 16.50 21.22
CA GLY A 443 8.73 17.90 20.79
C GLY A 443 9.46 18.16 19.48
N GLY A 444 9.21 17.44 18.39
CA GLY A 444 9.91 17.81 17.15
C GLY A 444 9.72 16.88 15.96
N TYR A 445 8.47 16.57 15.63
CA TYR A 445 8.02 16.09 14.31
C TYR A 445 8.63 16.87 13.10
N ALA A 446 9.30 18.01 13.30
CA ALA A 446 9.82 18.90 12.26
C ALA A 446 11.02 18.38 11.43
N ALA A 447 11.56 17.19 11.69
CA ALA A 447 12.94 16.89 11.28
C ALA A 447 13.14 15.96 10.07
N LEU A 448 12.14 15.78 9.21
CA LEU A 448 12.40 15.41 7.80
C LEU A 448 13.17 16.53 7.06
N ALA A 449 13.19 17.73 7.64
CA ALA A 449 14.03 18.85 7.23
C ALA A 449 15.51 18.75 7.65
N SER A 450 16.01 17.58 8.06
CA SER A 450 17.46 17.42 8.25
C SER A 450 18.13 17.44 6.86
N SER A 451 19.01 18.43 6.66
CA SER A 451 19.71 18.78 5.41
C SER A 451 20.48 17.66 4.68
N ARG A 452 20.46 16.41 5.18
CA ARG A 452 21.20 15.27 4.63
C ARG A 452 20.32 14.21 3.97
N LEU A 453 19.06 14.05 4.38
CA LEU A 453 18.16 13.01 3.85
C LEU A 453 17.66 13.37 2.44
N GLU A 454 17.23 14.60 2.25
CA GLU A 454 16.53 15.01 1.03
C GLU A 454 17.41 15.11 -0.22
N PRO A 455 18.65 15.65 -0.19
CA PRO A 455 19.44 15.78 -1.42
C PRO A 455 19.80 14.42 -2.03
N THR A 456 20.14 13.45 -1.18
CA THR A 456 20.49 12.08 -1.63
C THR A 456 19.25 11.33 -2.09
N LEU A 457 18.12 11.47 -1.37
CA LEU A 457 16.84 10.90 -1.79
C LEU A 457 16.39 11.48 -3.13
N ALA A 458 16.39 12.81 -3.29
CA ALA A 458 16.02 13.48 -4.54
C ALA A 458 16.90 13.02 -5.70
N ALA A 459 18.22 13.02 -5.53
CA ALA A 459 19.15 12.56 -6.56
C ALA A 459 18.94 11.09 -6.96
N TRP A 460 18.61 10.22 -6.00
CA TRP A 460 18.28 8.82 -6.29
C TRP A 460 16.93 8.68 -7.00
N LEU A 461 15.89 9.40 -6.56
CA LEU A 461 14.57 9.40 -7.23
C LEU A 461 14.68 9.93 -8.67
N GLU A 462 15.41 11.02 -8.88
CA GLU A 462 15.72 11.54 -10.23
C GLU A 462 16.39 10.48 -11.11
N SER A 463 17.24 9.62 -10.54
CA SER A 463 17.93 8.57 -11.30
C SER A 463 17.01 7.45 -11.82
N ILE A 464 15.82 7.28 -11.23
CA ILE A 464 14.87 6.20 -11.56
C ILE A 464 13.58 6.69 -12.24
N ASP A 465 13.32 7.99 -12.21
CA ASP A 465 12.05 8.63 -12.61
C ASP A 465 11.65 8.46 -14.09
N ASP A 466 12.66 8.29 -14.95
CA ASP A 466 12.47 8.25 -16.40
C ASP A 466 12.28 6.85 -16.97
N ARG A 467 12.16 5.83 -16.10
CA ARG A 467 12.02 4.44 -16.53
C ARG A 467 10.86 3.74 -15.85
N PRO A 468 10.14 2.87 -16.57
CA PRO A 468 9.14 2.00 -15.96
C PRO A 468 9.79 1.16 -14.86
N PHE A 469 9.16 1.12 -13.68
CA PHE A 469 9.69 0.34 -12.57
C PHE A 469 9.81 -1.14 -12.92
N GLY A 470 10.92 -1.75 -12.53
CA GLY A 470 11.17 -3.19 -12.73
C GLY A 470 11.53 -3.56 -14.17
N SER A 471 11.75 -2.57 -15.03
CA SER A 471 12.29 -2.80 -16.37
C SER A 471 13.81 -3.03 -16.33
N ASP A 472 14.31 -3.83 -17.26
CA ASP A 472 15.74 -4.05 -17.45
C ASP A 472 16.42 -2.71 -17.82
N PRO A 473 17.44 -2.27 -17.06
CA PRO A 473 18.08 -0.97 -17.28
C PRO A 473 18.84 -0.87 -18.61
N THR A 474 19.05 -2.00 -19.31
CA THR A 474 19.65 -2.04 -20.64
C THR A 474 18.63 -1.80 -21.77
N VAL A 475 17.33 -1.84 -21.46
CA VAL A 475 16.27 -1.57 -22.43
C VAL A 475 16.20 -0.08 -22.74
N ALA A 476 16.40 0.26 -24.01
CA ALA A 476 16.20 1.61 -24.52
C ALA A 476 14.72 1.82 -24.85
N PHE A 477 14.07 2.73 -24.11
CA PHE A 477 12.69 3.14 -24.41
C PHE A 477 12.66 4.33 -25.36
N SER A 478 11.73 4.29 -26.32
CA SER A 478 11.40 5.45 -27.15
C SER A 478 10.24 6.24 -26.54
N PRO A 479 10.25 7.58 -26.62
CA PRO A 479 9.12 8.39 -26.16
C PRO A 479 7.84 8.00 -26.90
N PRO A 480 6.67 8.11 -26.26
CA PRO A 480 5.40 7.84 -26.92
C PRO A 480 5.16 8.82 -28.08
N PRO A 481 4.35 8.44 -29.08
CA PRO A 481 3.96 9.35 -30.16
C PRO A 481 3.30 10.62 -29.62
N VAL A 482 3.61 11.78 -30.24
CA VAL A 482 2.94 13.05 -29.91
C VAL A 482 1.52 13.02 -30.46
N ARG A 483 0.55 13.30 -29.60
CA ARG A 483 -0.89 13.15 -29.88
C ARG A 483 -1.56 14.47 -30.23
N ASP A 484 -2.78 14.39 -30.74
CA ASP A 484 -3.67 15.52 -31.03
C ASP A 484 -3.07 16.56 -32.00
N VAL A 485 -2.24 16.10 -32.93
CA VAL A 485 -1.65 16.95 -33.97
C VAL A 485 -2.76 17.48 -34.87
N SER A 486 -2.92 18.79 -34.87
CA SER A 486 -3.97 19.54 -35.55
C SER A 486 -3.35 20.70 -36.32
N THR A 487 -4.07 21.19 -37.33
CA THR A 487 -3.60 22.29 -38.18
C THR A 487 -4.69 23.32 -38.38
N GLU A 488 -4.33 24.59 -38.22
CA GLU A 488 -5.16 25.75 -38.47
C GLU A 488 -4.49 26.61 -39.56
N THR A 489 -5.18 26.85 -40.68
CA THR A 489 -4.68 27.76 -41.72
C THR A 489 -4.91 29.22 -41.33
N ARG A 490 -3.86 30.03 -41.38
CA ARG A 490 -3.85 31.46 -41.06
C ARG A 490 -3.26 32.27 -42.20
N ALA A 491 -3.39 33.61 -42.11
CA ALA A 491 -2.81 34.52 -43.09
C ALA A 491 -1.27 34.41 -43.16
N GLU A 492 -0.63 34.18 -42.02
CA GLU A 492 0.82 33.98 -41.91
C GLU A 492 1.32 32.54 -42.21
N GLY A 493 0.43 31.60 -42.54
CA GLY A 493 0.79 30.20 -42.82
C GLY A 493 -0.06 29.18 -42.06
N ASN A 494 0.37 27.92 -42.01
CA ASN A 494 -0.32 26.88 -41.26
C ASN A 494 0.25 26.78 -39.85
N ARG A 495 -0.60 27.00 -38.84
CA ARG A 495 -0.25 26.76 -37.45
C ARG A 495 -0.56 25.31 -37.10
N VAL A 496 0.46 24.58 -36.68
CA VAL A 496 0.37 23.19 -36.20
C VAL A 496 0.36 23.22 -34.68
N THR A 497 -0.56 22.50 -34.06
CA THR A 497 -0.72 22.39 -32.60
C THR A 497 -0.83 20.93 -32.18
N TRP A 498 -0.43 20.60 -30.95
CA TRP A 498 -0.48 19.23 -30.44
C TRP A 498 -0.65 19.20 -28.91
N SER A 499 -0.87 18.00 -28.36
CA SER A 499 -1.02 17.79 -26.91
C SER A 499 0.27 18.11 -26.15
N THR A 500 0.14 18.81 -25.04
CA THR A 500 1.25 19.07 -24.11
C THR A 500 1.60 17.88 -23.22
N HIS A 501 0.84 16.78 -23.27
CA HIS A 501 1.02 15.61 -22.40
C HIS A 501 1.38 14.35 -23.19
N PRO A 502 2.36 13.56 -22.73
CA PRO A 502 2.78 12.32 -23.39
C PRO A 502 1.65 11.28 -23.43
N PHE A 503 0.89 11.16 -22.33
CA PHE A 503 -0.21 10.21 -22.20
C PHE A 503 -1.50 10.91 -21.79
N GLU A 504 -2.64 10.28 -22.09
CA GLU A 504 -3.94 10.79 -21.66
C GLU A 504 -4.09 10.66 -20.15
N GLY A 505 -4.66 11.67 -19.49
CA GLY A 505 -4.90 11.65 -18.05
C GLY A 505 -3.64 11.62 -17.17
N VAL A 506 -2.44 11.67 -17.75
CA VAL A 506 -1.18 11.83 -16.99
C VAL A 506 -0.94 13.33 -16.81
N ALA A 507 -0.74 13.75 -15.56
CA ALA A 507 -0.65 15.17 -15.20
C ALA A 507 0.70 15.82 -15.56
N VAL A 508 1.74 15.03 -15.84
CA VAL A 508 3.09 15.51 -16.17
C VAL A 508 3.15 15.87 -17.65
N PRO A 509 3.29 17.16 -18.02
CA PRO A 509 3.45 17.56 -19.41
C PRO A 509 4.86 17.25 -19.91
N TRP A 510 5.04 17.21 -21.23
CA TRP A 510 6.34 17.00 -21.88
C TRP A 510 7.44 17.94 -21.34
N GLN A 511 7.11 19.20 -21.06
CA GLN A 511 8.07 20.21 -20.61
C GLN A 511 8.59 19.99 -19.19
N GLU A 512 7.85 19.26 -18.36
CA GLU A 512 8.26 18.90 -17.00
C GLU A 512 9.00 17.56 -16.99
N TRP A 513 8.83 16.72 -18.02
CA TRP A 513 9.53 15.45 -18.13
C TRP A 513 11.05 15.66 -18.31
N ALA A 514 11.86 15.20 -17.35
CA ALA A 514 13.29 15.50 -17.24
C ALA A 514 14.15 15.25 -18.51
N PRO A 515 13.97 14.17 -19.28
CA PRO A 515 14.70 13.91 -20.51
C PRO A 515 14.21 14.76 -21.68
N PHE A 516 13.08 15.46 -21.58
CA PHE A 516 12.52 16.17 -22.72
C PHE A 516 13.45 17.29 -23.21
N ALA A 517 13.70 17.29 -24.52
CA ALA A 517 14.57 18.22 -25.20
C ALA A 517 13.83 19.12 -26.20
N GLY A 518 12.53 18.89 -26.45
CA GLY A 518 11.73 19.66 -27.41
C GLY A 518 10.98 18.78 -28.41
N TYR A 519 10.40 19.39 -29.42
CA TYR A 519 9.69 18.72 -30.50
C TYR A 519 10.41 18.94 -31.83
N ALA A 520 10.46 17.91 -32.68
CA ALA A 520 10.74 18.04 -34.10
C ALA A 520 9.43 18.04 -34.88
N VAL A 521 9.23 19.05 -35.72
CA VAL A 521 8.03 19.19 -36.56
C VAL A 521 8.41 18.97 -38.00
N SER A 522 7.75 18.00 -38.64
CA SER A 522 7.98 17.67 -40.04
C SER A 522 6.69 17.79 -40.83
N ARG A 523 6.80 18.26 -42.07
CA ARG A 523 5.76 18.10 -43.07
C ARG A 523 5.93 16.71 -43.69
N THR A 524 4.87 15.91 -43.75
CA THR A 524 4.90 14.53 -44.28
C THR A 524 4.35 14.42 -45.69
N HIS A 525 3.57 15.42 -46.13
CA HIS A 525 2.98 15.49 -47.47
C HIS A 525 2.99 16.95 -47.98
N PRO A 526 3.17 17.22 -49.29
CA PRO A 526 3.42 16.27 -50.39
C PRO A 526 4.85 15.74 -50.45
N GLU A 527 5.82 16.51 -49.94
CA GLU A 527 7.21 16.07 -49.83
C GLU A 527 7.65 16.11 -48.35
N PRO A 528 8.20 15.01 -47.81
CA PRO A 528 8.73 14.97 -46.45
C PRO A 528 9.81 16.02 -46.23
N LEU A 529 9.62 16.88 -45.24
CA LEU A 529 10.56 17.96 -44.88
C LEU A 529 10.54 18.21 -43.36
N LEU A 530 11.71 18.18 -42.72
CA LEU A 530 11.86 18.68 -41.35
C LEU A 530 11.77 20.21 -41.39
N LEU A 531 10.74 20.77 -40.74
CA LEU A 531 10.50 22.20 -40.70
C LEU A 531 11.34 22.90 -39.62
N GLY A 532 11.57 22.22 -38.50
CA GLY A 532 12.41 22.71 -37.42
C GLY A 532 12.12 22.04 -36.09
N THR A 533 12.70 22.59 -35.04
CA THR A 533 12.50 22.17 -33.65
C THR A 533 11.93 23.29 -32.80
N THR A 534 11.12 22.96 -31.80
CA THR A 534 10.51 23.94 -30.89
C THR A 534 10.31 23.36 -29.49
N GLN A 535 10.29 24.22 -28.47
CA GLN A 535 9.93 23.85 -27.08
C GLN A 535 8.42 24.03 -26.80
N GLY A 536 7.74 24.82 -27.63
CA GLY A 536 6.32 25.12 -27.48
C GLY A 536 5.43 24.07 -28.13
N ALA A 537 4.18 23.96 -27.68
CA ALA A 537 3.17 23.04 -28.25
C ALA A 537 2.53 23.53 -29.55
N SER A 538 3.23 24.40 -30.28
CA SER A 538 2.80 24.87 -31.59
C SER A 538 3.98 25.28 -32.46
N PHE A 539 3.81 25.16 -33.77
CA PHE A 539 4.79 25.56 -34.79
C PHE A 539 4.06 26.20 -35.98
N LEU A 540 4.67 27.23 -36.58
CA LEU A 540 4.13 27.89 -37.78
C LEU A 540 4.94 27.44 -39.00
N ASP A 541 4.29 26.79 -39.96
CA ASP A 541 4.83 26.64 -41.33
C ASP A 541 4.41 27.88 -42.14
N PRO A 542 5.32 28.82 -42.43
CA PRO A 542 4.99 30.05 -43.14
C PRO A 542 4.71 29.83 -44.63
N ASN A 543 5.10 28.68 -45.19
CA ASN A 543 4.97 28.38 -46.61
C ASN A 543 4.36 26.99 -46.86
N PRO A 544 3.12 26.75 -46.41
CA PRO A 544 2.50 25.43 -46.53
C PRO A 544 2.04 25.18 -47.97
N PRO A 545 2.43 24.07 -48.61
CA PRO A 545 1.85 23.67 -49.89
C PRO A 545 0.37 23.26 -49.71
N PRO A 546 -0.45 23.31 -50.77
CA PRO A 546 -1.83 22.82 -50.72
C PRO A 546 -1.89 21.35 -50.27
N GLY A 547 -2.75 21.06 -49.28
CA GLY A 547 -2.90 19.70 -48.74
C GLY A 547 -1.72 19.22 -47.89
N ALA A 548 -0.93 20.14 -47.31
CA ALA A 548 0.14 19.80 -46.38
C ALA A 548 -0.36 18.99 -45.18
N GLN A 549 0.37 17.94 -44.83
CA GLN A 549 0.17 17.14 -43.61
C GLN A 549 1.41 17.21 -42.73
N TYR A 550 1.24 17.07 -41.42
CA TYR A 550 2.31 17.29 -40.45
C TYR A 550 2.43 16.11 -39.49
N ALA A 551 3.66 15.86 -39.04
CA ALA A 551 4.00 14.95 -37.96
C ALA A 551 4.87 15.66 -36.93
N VAL A 552 4.66 15.32 -35.66
CA VAL A 552 5.41 15.87 -34.54
C VAL A 552 6.04 14.72 -33.77
N ARG A 553 7.31 14.85 -33.42
CA ARG A 553 8.06 13.87 -32.63
C ARG A 553 8.67 14.56 -31.41
N ALA A 554 8.53 13.97 -30.23
CA ALA A 554 9.25 14.41 -29.05
C ALA A 554 10.72 14.00 -29.13
N LEU A 555 11.60 14.90 -28.70
CA LEU A 555 13.04 14.71 -28.61
C LEU A 555 13.40 14.55 -27.14
N LEU A 556 14.30 13.61 -26.83
CA LEU A 556 14.87 13.42 -25.50
C LEU A 556 16.38 13.77 -25.50
N ARG A 557 16.94 14.11 -24.35
CA ARG A 557 18.34 14.50 -24.13
C ARG A 557 19.31 13.33 -24.18
#